data_AF-A0A151XDH0-F1
#
_entry.id   AF-A0A151XDH0-F1
#
_cell.length_a   1.000
_cell.length_b   1.000
_cell.length_c   1.000
_cell.angle_alpha   90.00
_cell.angle_beta   90.00
_cell.angle_gamma   90.00
#
_symmetry.space_group_name_H-M   'P 1'
#
loop_
_entity.id
_entity.type
_entity.pdbx_description
1 polymer ?
#
loop_
_entity_poly.entity_id
_entity_poly.type
_entity_poly.pdbx_seq_one_letter_code
_entity_poly.pdbx_strand_id
1 'polypeptide(L)'
;IIVLMTLLLHSEIIVSVTDATVYRLLHDFIQNNIAGIPLVHEKTEWDFDPEVGKQRRIQYEQENGRFGEYAIAKLGMGIGYKGPWGETVKN
;
A
#
# COMPACT_ATOMS: atom_id res chain seq x y z
N ILE A 1 42.43 34.41 21.78
CA ILE A 1 41.09 35.02 21.62
C ILE A 1 40.39 34.47 20.37
N ILE A 2 40.96 34.58 19.18
CA ILE A 2 40.35 34.08 17.92
C ILE A 2 40.05 32.58 17.97
N VAL A 3 40.99 31.74 18.40
CA VAL A 3 40.80 30.27 18.49
C VAL A 3 39.69 29.87 19.47
N LEU A 4 39.58 30.60 20.60
CA LEU A 4 38.53 30.36 21.59
C LEU A 4 37.16 30.75 21.05
N MET A 5 37.07 31.90 20.36
CA MET A 5 35.84 32.35 19.70
C MET A 5 35.41 31.40 18.58
N THR A 6 36.36 30.87 17.80
CA THR A 6 36.03 29.86 16.78
C THR A 6 35.53 28.56 17.40
N LEU A 7 36.09 28.09 18.51
CA LEU A 7 35.63 26.88 19.19
C LEU A 7 34.22 27.03 19.79
N LEU A 8 33.93 28.19 20.39
CA LEU A 8 32.60 28.49 20.94
C LEU A 8 31.54 28.57 19.84
N LEU A 9 31.82 29.25 18.73
CA LEU A 9 30.92 29.31 17.56
C LEU A 9 30.67 27.93 16.94
N HIS A 10 31.69 27.06 16.86
CA HIS A 10 31.50 25.69 16.37
C HIS A 10 30.63 24.87 17.32
N SER A 11 30.75 25.07 18.64
CA SER A 11 29.93 24.34 19.62
C SER A 11 28.44 24.67 19.50
N GLU A 12 28.07 25.94 19.29
CA GLU A 12 26.67 26.33 19.14
C GLU A 12 26.05 25.83 17.82
N ILE A 13 26.81 25.86 16.73
CA ILE A 13 26.37 25.33 15.43
C ILE A 13 26.18 23.81 15.49
N ILE A 14 27.12 23.07 16.09
CA ILE A 14 27.03 21.61 16.20
C ILE A 14 25.85 21.19 17.09
N VAL A 15 25.61 21.90 18.19
CA VAL A 15 24.47 21.61 19.08
C VAL A 15 23.14 21.84 18.35
N SER A 16 23.01 22.93 17.61
CA SER A 16 21.79 23.23 16.83
C SER A 16 21.51 22.20 15.72
N VAL A 17 22.54 21.76 14.98
CA VAL A 17 22.38 20.78 13.89
C VAL A 17 22.12 19.37 14.44
N THR A 18 22.75 19.02 15.56
CA THR A 18 22.52 17.73 16.24
C THR A 18 21.10 17.65 16.77
N ASP A 19 20.59 18.71 17.39
CA ASP A 19 19.23 18.76 17.91
C ASP A 19 18.19 18.63 16.80
N ALA A 20 18.36 19.35 15.68
CA ALA A 20 17.49 19.22 14.52
C ALA A 20 17.49 17.81 13.89
N THR A 21 18.65 17.15 13.87
CA THR A 21 18.79 15.80 13.30
C THR A 21 18.18 14.73 14.21
N VAL A 22 18.44 14.81 15.52
CA VAL A 22 17.89 13.91 16.52
C VAL A 22 16.37 14.08 16.63
N TYR A 23 15.90 15.34 16.63
CA TYR A 23 14.48 15.66 16.58
C TYR A 23 13.81 15.02 15.37
N ARG A 24 14.37 15.21 14.17
CA ARG A 24 13.83 14.61 12.94
C ARG A 24 13.79 13.09 13.01
N LEU A 25 14.85 12.46 13.53
CA LEU A 25 14.90 11.00 13.66
C LEU A 25 13.81 10.47 14.61
N LEU A 26 13.64 11.11 15.78
CA LEU A 26 12.61 10.74 16.74
C LEU A 26 11.20 11.01 16.21
N HIS A 27 10.99 12.17 15.58
CA HIS A 27 9.74 12.53 14.93
C HIS A 27 9.35 11.49 13.87
N ASP A 28 10.27 11.17 12.95
CA ASP A 28 10.00 10.25 11.84
C ASP A 28 9.81 8.81 12.34
N PHE A 29 10.56 8.40 13.38
CA PHE A 29 10.37 7.10 14.02
C PHE A 29 8.97 6.97 14.63
N ILE A 30 8.52 7.96 15.40
CA ILE A 30 7.20 7.95 16.03
C ILE A 30 6.11 8.01 14.95
N GLN A 31 6.24 8.92 13.97
CA GLN A 31 5.30 9.08 12.87
C GLN A 31 5.12 7.77 12.10
N ASN A 32 6.21 7.14 11.67
CA ASN A 32 6.16 5.92 10.86
C ASN A 32 5.57 4.72 11.62
N ASN A 33 5.75 4.64 12.94
CA ASN A 33 5.22 3.53 13.74
C ASN A 33 3.76 3.74 14.18
N ILE A 34 3.34 4.97 14.49
CA ILE A 34 1.99 5.26 15.00
C ILE A 34 1.02 5.60 13.86
N ALA A 35 1.43 6.50 12.97
CA ALA A 35 0.59 7.05 11.91
C ALA A 35 0.88 6.44 10.54
N GLY A 36 1.96 5.65 10.42
CA GLY A 36 2.48 5.17 9.14
C GLY A 36 3.26 6.26 8.39
N ILE A 37 3.83 5.88 7.25
CA ILE A 37 4.46 6.85 6.34
C ILE A 37 3.37 7.83 5.89
N PRO A 38 3.61 9.15 5.92
CA PRO A 38 2.68 10.12 5.33
C PRO A 38 2.66 9.95 3.82
N LEU A 39 1.98 8.91 3.33
CA LEU A 39 1.55 8.82 1.96
C LEU A 39 0.40 9.80 1.80
N VAL A 40 0.60 10.79 0.91
CA VAL A 40 -0.52 11.47 0.28
C VAL A 40 -1.31 10.37 -0.41
N HIS A 41 -2.42 9.96 0.20
CA HIS A 41 -3.30 8.96 -0.40
C HIS A 41 -3.71 9.53 -1.77
N GLU A 42 -3.39 8.81 -2.82
CA GLU A 42 -3.80 9.20 -4.17
C GLU A 42 -5.32 9.27 -4.18
N LYS A 43 -5.87 10.44 -4.54
CA LYS A 43 -7.31 10.57 -4.73
C LYS A 43 -7.67 9.79 -5.97
N THR A 44 -8.23 8.60 -5.78
CA THR A 44 -8.76 7.81 -6.89
C THR A 44 -10.22 8.20 -7.12
N GLU A 45 -10.52 8.73 -8.30
CA GLU A 45 -11.89 8.92 -8.76
C GLU A 45 -12.36 7.65 -9.46
N TRP A 46 -13.56 7.20 -9.10
CA TRP A 46 -14.20 6.05 -9.71
C TRP A 46 -15.49 6.52 -10.38
N ASP A 47 -15.64 6.22 -11.67
CA ASP A 47 -16.91 6.39 -12.37
C ASP A 47 -17.85 5.25 -11.97
N PHE A 48 -18.53 5.44 -10.82
CA PHE A 48 -19.44 4.46 -10.27
C PHE A 48 -20.85 4.63 -10.85
N ASP A 49 -21.21 3.71 -11.75
CA ASP A 49 -22.59 3.51 -12.18
C ASP A 49 -23.24 2.35 -11.40
N PRO A 50 -24.27 2.61 -10.56
CA PRO A 50 -24.96 1.58 -9.79
C PRO A 50 -25.60 0.47 -10.65
N GLU A 51 -26.08 0.80 -11.85
CA GLU A 51 -26.73 -0.17 -12.73
C GLU A 51 -25.70 -1.11 -13.35
N VAL A 52 -24.55 -0.57 -13.75
CA VAL A 52 -23.40 -1.38 -14.19
C VAL A 52 -22.92 -2.30 -13.05
N GLY A 53 -22.92 -1.82 -11.81
CA GLY A 53 -22.58 -2.63 -10.64
C GLY A 53 -23.51 -3.84 -10.46
N LYS A 54 -24.83 -3.64 -10.63
CA LYS A 54 -25.82 -4.74 -10.56
C LYS A 54 -25.60 -5.77 -11.68
N GLN A 55 -25.35 -5.31 -12.91
CA GLN A 55 -25.11 -6.20 -14.05
C GLN A 55 -23.81 -7.00 -13.87
N ARG A 56 -22.73 -6.34 -13.44
CA ARG A 56 -21.45 -6.99 -13.14
C ARG A 56 -21.57 -8.04 -12.05
N ARG A 57 -22.41 -7.82 -11.02
CA ARG A 57 -22.67 -8.84 -10.01
C ARG A 57 -23.32 -10.08 -10.63
N ILE A 58 -24.36 -9.90 -11.43
CA ILE A 58 -25.05 -11.04 -12.09
C ILE A 58 -24.07 -11.80 -12.98
N GLN A 59 -23.29 -11.09 -13.79
CA GLN A 59 -22.27 -11.70 -14.63
C GLN A 59 -21.21 -12.45 -13.81
N TYR A 60 -20.72 -11.85 -12.72
CA TYR A 60 -19.76 -12.50 -11.85
C TYR A 60 -20.31 -13.78 -11.23
N GLU A 61 -21.53 -13.76 -10.71
CA GLU A 61 -22.18 -14.93 -10.12
C GLU A 61 -22.36 -16.05 -11.16
N GLN A 62 -22.70 -15.71 -12.41
CA GLN A 62 -22.81 -16.66 -13.52
C GLN A 62 -21.46 -17.30 -13.88
N GLU A 63 -20.39 -16.52 -13.92
CA GLU A 63 -19.07 -16.98 -14.35
C GLU A 63 -18.25 -17.66 -13.25
N ASN A 64 -18.50 -17.29 -11.99
CA ASN A 64 -17.63 -17.61 -10.86
C ASN A 64 -18.35 -18.29 -9.68
N GLY A 65 -19.67 -18.48 -9.76
CA GLY A 65 -20.49 -19.01 -8.66
C GLY A 65 -21.01 -17.88 -7.77
N ARG A 66 -22.11 -18.16 -7.06
CA ARG A 66 -22.82 -17.17 -6.23
C ARG A 66 -21.91 -16.50 -5.20
N PHE A 67 -20.96 -17.25 -4.65
CA PHE A 67 -19.99 -16.74 -3.68
C PHE A 67 -18.55 -16.81 -4.20
N GLY A 68 -18.35 -16.99 -5.51
CA GLY A 68 -17.03 -17.05 -6.13
C GLY A 68 -16.33 -18.41 -5.99
N GLU A 69 -17.06 -19.48 -5.67
CA GLU A 69 -16.52 -20.83 -5.46
C GLU A 69 -15.72 -21.32 -6.69
N TYR A 70 -16.20 -21.00 -7.90
CA TYR A 70 -15.51 -21.37 -9.14
C TYR A 70 -14.29 -20.49 -9.39
N ALA A 71 -14.30 -19.21 -8.96
CA ALA A 71 -13.11 -18.38 -9.03
C ALA A 71 -12.01 -18.93 -8.12
N ILE A 72 -12.35 -19.31 -6.88
CA ILE A 72 -11.41 -19.94 -5.94
C ILE A 72 -10.88 -21.26 -6.52
N ALA A 73 -11.76 -22.08 -7.09
CA ALA A 73 -11.37 -23.33 -7.70
C ALA A 73 -10.39 -23.12 -8.86
N LYS A 74 -10.65 -22.15 -9.77
CA LYS A 74 -9.75 -21.77 -10.87
C LYS A 74 -8.35 -21.36 -10.37
N LEU A 75 -8.25 -20.63 -9.26
CA LEU A 75 -6.95 -20.24 -8.67
C LEU A 75 -6.10 -21.45 -8.28
N GLY A 76 -6.74 -22.54 -7.82
CA GLY A 76 -6.04 -23.76 -7.39
C GLY A 76 -5.77 -24.79 -8.49
N MET A 77 -6.39 -24.67 -9.66
CA MET A 77 -6.37 -25.72 -10.70
C MET A 77 -5.13 -25.69 -11.61
N GLY A 78 -4.43 -24.57 -11.72
CA GLY A 78 -3.30 -24.43 -12.65
C GLY A 78 -3.72 -24.23 -14.11
N ILE A 79 -2.73 -24.11 -15.01
CA ILE A 79 -2.96 -23.80 -16.44
C ILE A 79 -3.52 -25.02 -17.17
N GLY A 80 -4.56 -24.84 -18.00
CA GLY A 80 -5.13 -25.89 -18.85
C GLY A 80 -6.37 -26.60 -18.30
N TYR A 81 -6.95 -26.09 -17.22
CA TYR A 81 -8.14 -26.65 -16.56
C TYR A 81 -9.29 -25.64 -16.54
N LYS A 82 -10.54 -26.12 -16.70
CA LYS A 82 -11.78 -25.32 -16.70
C LYS A 82 -12.90 -25.97 -15.90
N GLY A 83 -13.88 -25.15 -15.50
CA GLY A 83 -15.07 -25.61 -14.79
C GLY A 83 -14.86 -25.85 -13.28
N PRO A 84 -15.94 -26.10 -12.52
CA PRO A 84 -15.89 -26.27 -11.06
C PRO A 84 -15.07 -27.48 -10.60
N TRP A 85 -14.88 -28.46 -11.48
CA TRP A 85 -14.20 -29.72 -11.18
C TRP A 85 -12.88 -29.90 -11.91
N GLY A 86 -12.36 -28.85 -12.57
CA GLY A 86 -11.05 -28.91 -13.23
C GLY A 86 -11.01 -29.89 -14.40
N GLU A 87 -11.95 -29.75 -15.33
CA GLU A 87 -11.92 -30.48 -16.59
C GLU A 87 -10.77 -29.96 -17.46
N THR A 88 -10.02 -30.87 -18.09
CA THR A 88 -8.94 -30.47 -19.00
C THR A 88 -9.52 -29.77 -20.22
N VAL A 89 -8.94 -28.64 -20.61
CA VAL A 89 -9.28 -27.99 -21.87
C VAL A 89 -8.65 -28.83 -22.98
N LYS A 90 -9.47 -29.61 -23.70
CA LYS A 90 -9.02 -30.23 -24.95
C LYS A 90 -8.82 -29.12 -25.97
N ASN A 91 -7.58 -28.98 -26.45
CA ASN A 91 -7.21 -28.11 -27.57
C ASN A 91 -7.86 -28.59 -28.88
#